data_AF-A0A0F9FXN4-F1
#
_entry.id   AF-A0A0F9FXN4-F1
#
_cell.length_a   1.000
_cell.length_b   1.000
_cell.length_c   1.000
_cell.angle_alpha   90.00
_cell.angle_beta   90.00
_cell.angle_gamma   90.00
#
_symmetry.space_group_name_H-M   'P 1'
#
loop_
_entity.id
_entity.type
_entity.pdbx_description
1 polymer ?
#
loop_
_entity_poly.entity_id
_entity_poly.type
_entity_poly.pdbx_seq_one_letter_code
_entity_poly.pdbx_strand_id
1 'polypeptide(L)' 'MVAFKVYNSREELEADGYRHSGSSRCKGSTCGAMIDWYVTPKGKKLPLDPETLTPHWQACP' A
#
# COMPACT_ATOMS: atom_id res chain seq x y z
N MET A 1 -3.46 -8.92 -17.48
CA MET A 1 -3.99 -8.43 -16.19
C MET A 1 -2.95 -8.74 -15.14
N VAL A 2 -2.39 -7.75 -14.44
CA VAL A 2 -1.42 -8.00 -13.36
C VAL A 2 -2.23 -8.38 -12.12
N ALA A 3 -2.18 -9.65 -11.71
CA ALA A 3 -2.80 -10.10 -10.48
C ALA A 3 -2.08 -9.44 -9.29
N PHE A 4 -2.73 -8.48 -8.63
CA PHE A 4 -2.27 -8.04 -7.31
C PHE A 4 -2.61 -9.15 -6.32
N LYS A 5 -1.59 -9.73 -5.70
CA LYS A 5 -1.75 -10.67 -4.57
C LYS A 5 -2.34 -9.86 -3.41
N VAL A 6 -3.49 -10.29 -2.91
CA VAL A 6 -4.09 -9.74 -1.69
C VAL A 6 -3.33 -10.34 -0.51
N TYR A 7 -2.93 -9.50 0.43
CA TYR A 7 -2.27 -9.90 1.66
C TYR A 7 -3.24 -9.73 2.82
N ASN A 8 -3.26 -10.69 3.73
CA ASN A 8 -4.14 -10.64 4.90
C ASN A 8 -3.46 -9.96 6.10
N SER A 9 -2.15 -9.78 6.04
CA SER A 9 -1.38 -9.12 7.10
C SER A 9 -0.10 -8.46 6.57
N ARG A 10 0.45 -7.55 7.38
CA ARG A 10 1.73 -6.87 7.07
C ARG A 10 2.89 -7.87 7.02
N GLU A 11 2.86 -8.88 7.88
CA GLU A 11 3.90 -9.91 7.94
C GLU A 11 3.96 -10.72 6.65
N GLU A 12 2.82 -11.08 6.05
CA GLU A 12 2.77 -11.76 4.75
C GLU A 12 3.35 -10.88 3.64
N LEU A 13 3.04 -9.59 3.68
CA LEU A 13 3.51 -8.61 2.72
C LEU A 13 5.03 -8.40 2.84
N GLU A 14 5.55 -8.29 4.05
CA GLU A 14 6.99 -8.18 4.32
C GLU A 14 7.75 -9.47 3.99
N ALA A 15 7.15 -10.65 4.22
CA ALA A 15 7.71 -11.94 3.82
C ALA A 15 7.84 -12.08 2.30
N ASP A 16 6.95 -11.44 1.53
CA ASP A 16 7.04 -11.36 0.06
C ASP A 16 8.09 -10.31 -0.42
N GLY A 17 8.80 -9.67 0.52
CA GLY A 17 9.91 -8.76 0.27
C GLY A 17 9.53 -7.29 0.15
N TYR A 18 8.29 -6.94 0.49
CA TYR A 18 7.90 -5.53 0.62
C TYR A 18 8.49 -4.95 1.90
N ARG A 19 8.79 -3.65 1.89
CA ARG A 19 9.35 -2.97 3.06
C ARG A 19 8.56 -1.72 3.38
N HIS A 20 8.08 -1.62 4.61
CA HIS A 20 7.41 -0.42 5.06
C HIS A 20 8.40 0.77 5.05
N SER A 21 8.01 1.85 4.38
CA SER A 21 8.80 3.06 4.20
C SER A 21 8.30 4.24 5.04
N GLY A 22 7.08 4.16 5.58
CA GLY A 22 6.47 5.21 6.38
C GLY A 22 5.03 5.50 5.98
N SER A 23 4.31 6.20 6.85
CA SER A 23 2.91 6.56 6.65
C SER A 23 2.76 8.03 6.27
N SER A 24 1.76 8.37 5.45
CA SER A 24 1.39 9.77 5.18
C SER A 24 -0.11 9.91 4.95
N ARG A 25 -0.61 11.13 4.85
CA ARG A 25 -1.95 11.38 4.33
C ARG A 25 -1.97 11.39 2.80
N CYS A 26 -2.98 10.77 2.22
CA CYS A 26 -3.28 10.87 0.80
C CYS A 26 -3.44 12.35 0.42
N LYS A 27 -2.79 12.75 -0.68
CA LYS A 27 -2.84 14.13 -1.19
C LYS A 27 -4.03 14.40 -2.12
N GLY A 28 -4.88 13.40 -2.35
CA GLY A 28 -6.12 13.59 -3.09
C GLY A 28 -7.00 14.61 -2.36
N SER A 29 -7.45 15.64 -3.08
CA SER A 29 -8.15 16.80 -2.50
C SER A 29 -9.39 16.44 -1.68
N THR A 30 -10.01 15.30 -1.99
CA THR A 30 -11.22 14.76 -1.34
C THR A 30 -10.96 13.53 -0.50
N CYS A 31 -9.75 12.96 -0.53
CA CYS A 31 -9.44 11.71 0.15
C CYS A 31 -8.88 11.94 1.56
N GLY A 32 -7.67 12.51 1.67
CA GLY A 32 -7.02 12.81 2.96
C GLY A 32 -6.74 11.61 3.89
N ALA A 33 -7.05 10.38 3.47
CA ALA A 33 -6.92 9.17 4.27
C ALA A 33 -5.47 8.85 4.63
N MET A 34 -5.25 8.12 5.71
CA MET A 34 -3.93 7.60 6.05
C MET A 34 -3.55 6.49 5.07
N ILE A 35 -2.32 6.54 4.56
CA ILE A 35 -1.73 5.54 3.68
C ILE A 35 -0.37 5.11 4.22
N ASP A 36 -0.09 3.83 4.11
CA ASP A 36 1.23 3.28 4.37
C ASP A 36 1.99 3.13 3.06
N TRP A 37 3.20 3.69 3.00
CA TRP A 37 4.09 3.52 1.85
C TRP A 37 4.92 2.27 2.04
N TYR A 38 4.90 1.40 1.04
CA TYR A 38 5.79 0.25 0.95
C TYR A 38 6.72 0.37 -0.25
N VAL A 39 7.93 -0.16 -0.12
CA VAL A 39 8.85 -0.40 -1.23
C VAL A 39 8.69 -1.85 -1.64
N THR A 40 8.25 -2.07 -2.88
CA THR A 40 8.13 -3.40 -3.49
C THR A 40 9.52 -4.06 -3.64
N PRO A 41 9.60 -5.39 -3.81
CA PRO A 41 10.86 -6.09 -4.06
C PRO A 41 11.66 -5.55 -5.26
N LYS A 42 10.97 -4.89 -6.20
CA LYS A 42 11.56 -4.25 -7.39
C LYS A 42 11.95 -2.79 -7.16
N GLY A 43 11.94 -2.31 -5.92
CA GLY A 43 12.33 -0.94 -5.54
C GLY A 43 11.30 0.14 -5.83
N LYS A 44 10.10 -0.20 -6.30
CA LYS A 44 9.01 0.78 -6.54
C LYS A 44 8.25 1.09 -5.26
N LYS A 45 7.79 2.33 -5.13
CA LYS A 45 6.89 2.75 -4.02
C LYS A 45 5.44 2.37 -4.32
N LEU A 46 4.74 1.87 -3.31
CA LEU A 46 3.36 1.41 -3.36
C LEU A 46 2.62 1.96 -2.13
N PRO A 47 1.66 2.88 -2.30
CA PRO A 47 0.77 3.28 -1.22
C PRO A 47 -0.31 2.21 -1.04
N LEU A 48 -0.38 1.67 0.17
CA LEU A 48 -1.42 0.75 0.59
C LEU A 48 -2.31 1.42 1.63
N ASP A 49 -3.57 1.01 1.63
CA ASP A 49 -4.44 1.29 2.76
C ASP A 49 -4.00 0.47 3.97
N PRO A 50 -3.81 1.07 5.16
CA PRO A 50 -3.29 0.37 6.33
C PRO A 50 -4.26 -0.69 6.88
N GLU A 51 -5.56 -0.58 6.60
CA GLU A 51 -6.56 -1.53 7.12
C GLU A 51 -6.74 -2.73 6.19
N THR A 52 -6.72 -2.51 4.87
CA THR A 52 -7.01 -3.55 3.88
C THR A 52 -5.79 -4.07 3.14
N LEU A 53 -4.65 -3.39 3.25
CA LEU A 53 -3.42 -3.65 2.47
C LEU A 53 -3.64 -3.65 0.95
N THR A 54 -4.72 -3.02 0.48
CA THR A 54 -4.98 -2.85 -0.95
C THR A 54 -4.32 -1.58 -1.47
N PRO A 55 -3.94 -1.53 -2.76
CA PRO A 55 -3.39 -0.31 -3.36
C PRO A 55 -4.36 0.86 -3.21
N HIS A 56 -3.94 1.89 -2.50
CA HIS A 56 -4.84 2.98 -2.11
C HIS A 56 -5.44 3.71 -3.33
N TRP A 57 -4.71 3.80 -4.44
CA TRP A 57 -5.22 4.41 -5.68
C TRP A 57 -6.43 3.68 -6.29
N GLN A 58 -6.73 2.44 -5.89
CA GLN A 58 -7.93 1.72 -6.33
C GLN A 58 -9.15 2.09 -5.49
N ALA A 59 -8.94 2.48 -4.24
CA ALA A 59 -9.98 2.85 -3.29
C ALA A 59 -10.12 4.37 -3.12
N CYS A 60 -9.16 5.15 -3.61
CA CYS A 60 -9.16 6.61 -3.52
C CYS A 60 -10.31 7.19 -4.36
N PRO A 61 -11.21 8.01 -3.77
CA PRO A 61 -12.29 8.68 -4.48
C PRO A 61 -11.80 9.85 -5.36
#